data_AF-A0A379XRR7-F1
#
_entry.id   AF-A0A379XRR7-F1
#
_cell.length_a   1.000
_cell.length_b   1.000
_cell.length_c   1.000
_cell.angle_alpha   90.00
_cell.angle_beta   90.00
_cell.angle_gamma   90.00
#
_symmetry.space_group_name_H-M   'P 1'
#
loop_
_entity.id
_entity.type
_entity.pdbx_description
1 polymer ?
#
loop_
_entity_poly.entity_id
_entity_poly.type
_entity_poly.pdbx_seq_one_letter_code
_entity_poly.pdbx_strand_id
1 'polypeptide(L)'
;MLALLHDGAAGPLLIERRYTLTEQVRQLIMLSPAKLWTAQEIARRLAMGTSTLRRRLQRESQSYRQIIEEVRMSCALSQLQSTTLPIAK
;
A
#
# COMPACT_ATOMS: atom_id res chain seq x y z
N MET A 1 6.74 -34.15 8.94
CA MET A 1 5.90 -33.34 9.83
C MET A 1 6.24 -31.86 9.58
N LEU A 2 5.81 -31.26 8.46
CA LEU A 2 4.52 -30.58 8.27
C LEU A 2 4.06 -29.79 9.50
N ALA A 3 4.38 -28.49 9.54
CA ALA A 3 3.47 -27.37 9.82
C ALA A 3 4.28 -26.13 10.24
N LEU A 4 4.47 -25.19 9.33
CA LEU A 4 3.90 -23.84 9.40
C LEU A 4 4.55 -22.98 8.30
N LEU A 5 3.82 -22.90 7.20
CA LEU A 5 3.88 -21.78 6.26
C LEU A 5 3.70 -20.49 7.07
N HIS A 6 4.79 -19.73 7.19
CA HIS A 6 4.69 -18.31 7.53
C HIS A 6 4.21 -17.59 6.27
N ASP A 7 2.92 -17.72 5.99
CA ASP A 7 2.25 -17.03 4.89
C ASP A 7 2.10 -15.55 5.27
N GLY A 8 3.19 -14.83 5.05
CA GLY A 8 3.26 -13.36 5.12
C GLY A 8 4.23 -12.78 4.09
N ALA A 9 4.94 -13.64 3.35
CA ALA A 9 5.86 -13.25 2.29
C ALA A 9 5.20 -13.39 0.90
N ALA A 10 4.04 -12.76 0.73
CA ALA A 10 3.53 -12.44 -0.61
C ALA A 10 4.17 -11.16 -1.19
N GLY A 11 5.17 -10.56 -0.53
CA GLY A 11 6.10 -9.64 -1.18
C GLY A 11 7.37 -10.42 -1.48
N PRO A 12 7.69 -10.77 -2.75
CA PRO A 12 7.63 -9.96 -3.97
C PRO A 12 7.01 -10.71 -5.18
N LEU A 13 6.23 -11.77 -4.97
CA LEU A 13 5.78 -12.67 -6.07
C LEU A 13 4.68 -12.09 -6.98
N LEU A 14 4.18 -10.90 -6.69
CA LEU A 14 3.10 -10.26 -7.46
C LEU A 14 3.61 -9.27 -8.54
N ILE A 15 4.93 -9.07 -8.66
CA ILE A 15 5.56 -8.04 -9.54
C ILE A 15 5.10 -8.11 -11.01
N GLU A 16 4.54 -9.23 -11.48
CA GLU A 16 4.14 -9.42 -12.89
C GLU A 16 2.66 -9.18 -13.21
N ARG A 17 1.78 -8.95 -12.22
CA ARG A 17 0.35 -8.74 -12.52
C ARG A 17 0.10 -7.25 -12.78
N ARG A 18 0.02 -6.85 -14.06
CA ARG A 18 -0.34 -5.49 -14.54
C ARG A 18 -1.13 -4.68 -13.50
N TYR A 19 -0.42 -3.95 -12.64
CA TYR A 19 -1.05 -3.27 -11.52
C TYR A 19 -1.86 -2.10 -12.03
N THR A 20 -3.12 -2.01 -11.57
CA THR A 20 -3.94 -0.81 -11.75
C THR A 20 -3.23 0.40 -11.14
N LEU A 21 -3.61 1.61 -11.52
CA LEU A 21 -2.96 2.79 -10.98
C LEU A 21 -3.16 2.86 -9.45
N THR A 22 -4.33 2.47 -8.97
CA THR A 22 -4.63 2.35 -7.54
C THR A 22 -3.60 1.47 -6.83
N GLU A 23 -3.28 0.30 -7.39
CA GLU A 23 -2.36 -0.63 -6.74
C GLU A 23 -0.91 -0.13 -6.80
N GLN A 24 -0.49 0.52 -7.89
CA GLN A 24 0.83 1.18 -7.95
C GLN A 24 0.95 2.27 -6.88
N VAL A 25 -0.10 3.06 -6.67
CA VAL A 25 -0.14 4.09 -5.62
C VAL A 25 -0.11 3.44 -4.23
N ARG A 26 -0.83 2.34 -4.03
CA ARG A 26 -0.83 1.57 -2.77
C ARG A 26 0.57 1.07 -2.43
N GLN A 27 1.23 0.37 -3.36
CA GLN A 27 2.60 -0.14 -3.20
C GLN A 27 3.57 1.00 -2.87
N LEU A 28 3.44 2.15 -3.55
CA LEU A 28 4.26 3.32 -3.28
C LEU A 28 4.10 3.83 -1.84
N ILE A 29 2.86 3.91 -1.35
CA ILE A 29 2.56 4.38 0.01
C ILE A 29 3.04 3.36 1.05
N MET A 30 2.92 2.06 0.78
CA MET A 30 3.38 0.99 1.66
C MET A 30 4.90 1.03 1.93
N LEU A 31 5.71 1.61 1.05
CA LEU A 31 7.13 1.83 1.30
C LEU A 31 7.38 2.79 2.48
N SER A 32 6.44 3.70 2.77
CA SER A 32 6.56 4.66 3.88
C SER A 32 5.16 5.11 4.35
N PRO A 33 4.38 4.27 5.06
CA PRO A 33 2.98 4.55 5.40
C PRO A 33 2.82 5.72 6.39
N ALA A 34 3.83 5.96 7.23
CA ALA A 34 3.87 7.07 8.18
C ALA A 34 4.17 8.43 7.53
N LYS A 35 4.65 8.46 6.28
CA LYS A 35 4.95 9.70 5.57
C LYS A 35 3.65 10.45 5.20
N LEU A 36 3.71 11.78 5.21
CA LEU A 36 2.68 12.64 4.64
C LEU A 36 2.79 12.70 3.12
N TRP A 37 2.12 11.77 2.45
CA TRP A 37 2.09 11.72 0.99
C TRP A 37 1.21 12.81 0.39
N THR A 38 1.73 13.48 -0.63
CA THR A 38 0.96 14.46 -1.43
C THR A 38 0.71 13.92 -2.83
N ALA A 39 -0.37 14.38 -3.47
CA ALA A 39 -0.66 14.01 -4.85
C ALA A 39 0.47 14.42 -5.82
N GLN A 40 1.17 15.52 -5.54
CA GLN A 40 2.33 15.96 -6.34
C GLN A 40 3.50 14.99 -6.23
N GLU A 41 3.80 14.51 -5.03
CA GLU A 41 4.90 13.57 -4.84
C GLU A 41 4.58 12.20 -5.44
N ILE A 42 3.36 11.69 -5.25
CA ILE A 42 2.90 10.45 -5.86
C ILE A 42 2.98 10.55 -7.39
N ALA A 43 2.46 11.64 -7.97
CA ALA A 43 2.49 11.85 -9.41
C ALA A 43 3.93 11.91 -9.96
N ARG A 44 4.83 12.63 -9.26
CA ARG A 44 6.25 12.72 -9.63
C ARG A 44 6.94 11.36 -9.62
N ARG A 45 6.70 10.54 -8.59
CA ARG A 45 7.29 9.19 -8.48
C ARG A 45 6.75 8.20 -9.52
N LEU A 46 5.52 8.41 -9.99
CA LEU A 46 4.92 7.64 -11.08
C LEU A 46 5.14 8.28 -12.46
N ALA A 47 6.05 9.25 -12.57
CA ALA A 47 6.38 9.97 -13.81
C ALA A 47 5.14 10.53 -14.56
N MET A 48 4.16 11.06 -13.82
CA MET A 48 2.92 11.59 -14.36
C MET A 48 2.53 12.96 -13.78
N GLY A 49 1.65 13.67 -14.47
CA GLY A 49 1.05 14.91 -13.95
C GLY A 49 -0.02 14.65 -12.89
N THR A 50 -0.15 15.55 -11.92
CA THR A 50 -1.15 15.44 -10.83
C THR A 50 -2.59 15.39 -11.34
N SER A 51 -2.89 16.09 -12.43
CA SER A 51 -4.21 16.06 -13.08
C SER A 51 -4.49 14.71 -13.75
N THR A 52 -3.46 14.08 -14.34
CA THR A 52 -3.57 12.74 -14.94
C THR A 52 -3.72 11.66 -13.87
N LEU A 53 -2.95 11.76 -12.77
CA LEU A 53 -3.09 10.89 -11.60
C LEU A 53 -4.52 10.93 -11.06
N ARG A 54 -5.04 12.13 -10.77
CA ARG A 54 -6.40 12.31 -10.25
C ARG A 54 -7.46 11.78 -11.20
N ARG A 55 -7.38 12.12 -12.49
CA ARG A 55 -8.35 11.65 -13.49
C ARG A 55 -8.36 10.13 -13.62
N ARG A 56 -7.19 9.48 -13.62
CA ARG A 56 -7.10 8.01 -13.72
C ARG A 56 -7.58 7.32 -12.46
N LEU A 57 -7.23 7.83 -11.27
CA LEU A 57 -7.75 7.31 -10.01
C LEU A 57 -9.28 7.45 -9.94
N GLN A 58 -9.83 8.59 -10.36
CA GLN A 58 -11.29 8.79 -10.43
C GLN A 58 -11.97 7.82 -11.40
N ARG A 59 -11.33 7.46 -12.52
CA ARG A 59 -11.85 6.42 -13.43
C ARG A 59 -11.87 5.03 -12.80
N GLU A 60 -10.99 4.78 -11.83
CA GLU A 60 -10.99 3.58 -10.99
C GLU A 60 -11.88 3.75 -9.74
N SER A 61 -12.67 4.82 -9.64
CA SER A 61 -13.51 5.18 -8.49
C SER A 61 -12.73 5.30 -7.17
N GLN A 62 -11.44 5.65 -7.28
CA GLN A 62 -10.51 5.73 -6.16
C GLN A 62 -9.96 7.14 -6.00
N SER A 63 -9.55 7.47 -4.78
CA SER A 63 -8.84 8.70 -4.45
C SER A 63 -7.55 8.37 -3.72
N TYR A 64 -6.49 9.12 -4.00
CA TYR A 64 -5.21 8.91 -3.33
C TYR A 64 -5.33 9.01 -1.80
N ARG A 65 -6.27 9.81 -1.27
CA ARG A 65 -6.52 9.91 0.18
C ARG A 65 -7.09 8.62 0.75
N GLN A 66 -8.07 8.01 0.07
CA GLN A 66 -8.67 6.74 0.48
C GLN A 66 -7.62 5.63 0.51
N ILE A 67 -6.74 5.59 -0.50
CA ILE A 67 -5.64 4.63 -0.55
C ILE A 67 -4.66 4.84 0.62
N ILE A 68 -4.32 6.09 0.97
CA ILE A 68 -3.46 6.39 2.13
C ILE A 68 -4.12 5.93 3.44
N GLU A 69 -5.41 6.22 3.60
CA GLU A 69 -6.17 5.84 4.79
C GLU A 69 -6.25 4.31 4.94
N GLU A 70 -6.58 3.60 3.87
CA GLU A 70 -6.60 2.12 3.86
C GLU A 70 -5.24 1.53 4.24
N VAL A 71 -4.15 2.03 3.65
CA VAL A 71 -2.80 1.54 3.95
C VAL A 71 -2.42 1.82 5.41
N ARG A 72 -2.76 3.00 5.94
CA ARG A 72 -2.50 3.35 7.34
C ARG A 72 -3.32 2.51 8.30
N MET A 73 -4.61 2.27 8.00
CA MET A 73 -5.46 1.40 8.80
C MET A 73 -4.93 -0.04 8.79
N SER A 74 -4.54 -0.57 7.64
CA SER A 74 -3.95 -1.91 7.54
C SER A 74 -2.64 -2.01 8.33
N CYS A 75 -1.78 -0.98 8.27
CA CYS A 75 -0.56 -0.92 9.07
C CYS A 75 -0.86 -0.84 10.58
N ALA A 76 -1.80 0.00 10.99
CA ALA A 76 -2.21 0.11 12.40
C ALA A 76 -2.83 -1.19 12.91
N LEU A 77 -3.69 -1.84 12.12
CA LEU A 77 -4.26 -3.14 12.45
C LEU A 77 -3.16 -4.21 12.60
N SER A 78 -2.21 -4.24 11.67
CA SER A 78 -1.06 -5.15 11.74
C SER A 78 -0.21 -4.90 12.98
N GLN A 79 -0.01 -3.64 13.37
CA GLN A 79 0.68 -3.29 14.62
C GLN A 79 -0.11 -3.76 15.85
N LEU A 80 -1.42 -3.51 15.91
CA LEU A 80 -2.27 -3.96 17.01
C LEU A 80 -2.31 -5.50 17.16
N GLN A 81 -2.41 -6.20 16.03
CA GLN A 81 -2.34 -7.66 15.99
C GLN A 81 -0.96 -8.18 16.39
N SER A 82 0.12 -7.50 16.00
CA SER A 82 1.48 -7.85 16.41
C SER A 82 1.73 -7.58 17.90
N THR A 83 1.10 -6.55 18.49
CA THR A 83 1.20 -6.25 19.93
C THR A 83 0.36 -7.16 20.82
N THR A 84 -0.48 -8.02 20.23
CA THR A 84 -1.25 -9.05 20.98
C THR A 84 -0.53 -10.40 21.00
N LEU A 85 0.67 -10.51 20.40
CA LEU A 85 1.57 -11.61 20.70
C LEU A 85 2.57 -11.17 21.76
N PRO A 86 2.70 -11.88 22.90
CA PRO A 86 3.87 -11.70 23.74
C PRO A 86 5.08 -12.05 22.87
N ILE A 87 5.94 -11.07 22.61
CA ILE A 87 7.32 -11.35 22.19
C ILE A 87 8.04 -11.83 23.46
N ALA A 88 7.62 -13.00 23.95
CA ALA A 88 8.39 -13.78 24.90
C ALA A 88 9.34 -14.63 24.05
N LYS A 89 10.56 -14.11 23.89
CA LYS A 89 11.74 -14.95 23.71
C LYS A 89 12.61 -14.80 24.94
#